data_AF-A0A3N9UXT0-F1
#
_entry.id   AF-A0A3N9UXT0-F1
#
_cell.length_a   1.000
_cell.length_b   1.000
_cell.length_c   1.000
_cell.angle_alpha   90.00
_cell.angle_beta   90.00
_cell.angle_gamma   90.00
#
_symmetry.space_group_name_H-M   'P 1'
#
loop_
_entity.id
_entity.type
_entity.pdbx_description
1 polymer ?
#
loop_
_entity_poly.entity_id
_entity_poly.type
_entity_poly.pdbx_seq_one_letter_code
_entity_poly.pdbx_strand_id
1 'polypeptide(L)'
;MVYELERLIPSRNNMPTLSIIACRMLEDELVHLLSKDGDIKELVLIDAKDGSEHMGLSGKLRSQGRSHIIMSMGRIKERLIVHGRLKTQEQLPGRNHRISAPFLRRIIDDCGCIFKKISGCKEADDLVVVVRMQRIGLHSDLEHLKGAVSENIRQLSTFSDGILVFYGKCGNSLAGLENEPGNLACPLYFLTDGMGERIDDCIATALGGNENYDRTLAEHQDVAVFMTPMWAANWRITDGSSKSAGLDKSRDMEAMLKGLKFSKVARIDTGLCFEPGFEDNVDDFAGTFDLERIELSGGTAVVDRCYRQAKDRLLQTSAASAQG
;
A
#
# COMPACT_ATOMS: atom_id res chain seq x y z
N MET A 1 -13.80 -53.86 -10.75
CA MET A 1 -14.76 -53.12 -9.90
C MET A 1 -13.96 -52.42 -8.81
N VAL A 2 -13.41 -51.26 -9.14
CA VAL A 2 -12.66 -50.42 -8.20
C VAL A 2 -13.55 -49.20 -8.01
N TYR A 3 -14.12 -49.04 -6.83
CA TYR A 3 -14.88 -47.85 -6.48
C TYR A 3 -13.88 -46.73 -6.17
N GLU A 4 -13.63 -45.85 -7.14
CA GLU A 4 -13.01 -44.56 -6.89
C GLU A 4 -14.02 -43.69 -6.12
N LEU A 5 -13.75 -43.53 -4.83
CA LEU A 5 -14.32 -42.46 -4.02
C LEU A 5 -13.72 -41.14 -4.52
N GLU A 6 -14.39 -40.52 -5.51
CA GLU A 6 -14.28 -39.09 -5.75
C GLU A 6 -14.60 -38.37 -4.44
N ARG A 7 -13.54 -37.96 -3.75
CA ARG A 7 -13.64 -37.03 -2.62
C ARG A 7 -14.23 -35.76 -3.21
N LEU A 8 -15.44 -35.43 -2.80
CA LEU A 8 -16.02 -34.10 -2.94
C LEU A 8 -15.03 -33.09 -2.34
N ILE A 9 -14.20 -32.49 -3.21
CA ILE A 9 -13.37 -31.34 -2.88
C ILE A 9 -14.37 -30.19 -2.67
N PRO A 10 -14.53 -29.63 -1.46
CA PRO A 10 -15.34 -28.44 -1.32
C PRO A 10 -14.70 -27.35 -2.19
N SER A 11 -15.47 -26.87 -3.18
CA SER A 11 -15.09 -25.75 -4.03
C SER A 11 -14.52 -24.63 -3.17
N ARG A 12 -13.24 -24.30 -3.36
CA ARG A 12 -12.57 -23.19 -2.67
C ARG A 12 -13.27 -21.88 -3.04
N ASN A 13 -14.21 -21.43 -2.21
CA ASN A 13 -14.63 -20.03 -2.13
C ASN A 13 -13.51 -19.22 -1.45
N ASN A 14 -12.31 -19.19 -2.05
CA ASN A 14 -11.22 -18.37 -1.52
C ASN A 14 -11.18 -17.05 -2.28
N MET A 15 -11.78 -16.02 -1.68
CA MET A 15 -11.67 -14.64 -2.13
C MET A 15 -10.19 -14.23 -2.12
N PRO A 16 -9.60 -13.85 -3.26
CA PRO A 16 -8.19 -13.52 -3.34
C PRO A 16 -7.85 -12.34 -2.43
N THR A 17 -6.72 -12.42 -1.73
CA THR A 17 -6.29 -11.39 -0.77
C THR A 17 -5.00 -10.69 -1.24
N LEU A 18 -5.10 -9.41 -1.60
CA LEU A 18 -3.96 -8.54 -1.90
C LEU A 18 -3.63 -7.69 -0.67
N SER A 19 -2.44 -7.89 -0.12
CA SER A 19 -1.91 -6.97 0.90
C SER A 19 -1.14 -5.83 0.24
N ILE A 20 -1.20 -4.63 0.81
CA ILE A 20 -0.47 -3.45 0.36
C ILE A 20 0.36 -2.91 1.52
N ILE A 21 1.68 -2.79 1.33
CA ILE A 21 2.58 -2.09 2.25
C ILE A 21 2.87 -0.74 1.63
N ALA A 22 2.38 0.35 2.23
CA ALA A 22 2.37 1.65 1.59
C ALA A 22 3.22 2.71 2.32
N CYS A 23 3.96 3.48 1.53
CA CYS A 23 4.60 4.70 2.00
C CYS A 23 3.55 5.75 2.38
N ARG A 24 3.75 6.45 3.51
CA ARG A 24 2.92 7.60 3.91
C ARG A 24 2.88 8.69 2.82
N MET A 25 3.98 8.84 2.08
CA MET A 25 4.09 9.84 1.00
C MET A 25 3.15 9.58 -0.17
N LEU A 26 2.68 8.35 -0.32
CA LEU A 26 1.77 7.93 -1.38
C LEU A 26 0.34 7.67 -0.85
N GLU A 27 -0.02 8.25 0.30
CA GLU A 27 -1.35 8.07 0.91
C GLU A 27 -2.46 8.55 -0.03
N ASP A 28 -2.28 9.68 -0.70
CA ASP A 28 -3.27 10.27 -1.61
C ASP A 28 -3.45 9.41 -2.86
N GLU A 29 -2.35 8.92 -3.43
CA GLU A 29 -2.34 7.95 -4.53
C GLU A 29 -3.05 6.66 -4.15
N LEU A 30 -2.88 6.20 -2.90
CA LEU A 30 -3.57 5.02 -2.42
C LEU A 30 -5.07 5.26 -2.22
N VAL A 31 -5.47 6.43 -1.70
CA VAL A 31 -6.88 6.85 -1.62
C VAL A 31 -7.50 6.87 -3.01
N HIS A 32 -6.80 7.43 -4.00
CA HIS A 32 -7.24 7.47 -5.40
C HIS A 32 -7.59 6.08 -5.93
N LEU A 33 -6.69 5.12 -5.74
CA LEU A 33 -6.87 3.75 -6.21
C LEU A 33 -8.02 3.05 -5.49
N LEU A 34 -7.97 3.02 -4.16
CA LEU A 34 -8.89 2.22 -3.36
C LEU A 34 -10.32 2.75 -3.34
N SER A 35 -10.49 4.06 -3.57
CA SER A 35 -11.83 4.67 -3.65
C SER A 35 -12.55 4.36 -4.96
N LYS A 36 -11.79 4.10 -6.04
CA LYS A 36 -12.33 3.84 -7.38
C LYS A 36 -12.47 2.36 -7.71
N ASP A 37 -11.80 1.48 -6.97
CA ASP A 37 -11.82 0.05 -7.26
C ASP A 37 -13.11 -0.61 -6.73
N GLY A 38 -14.02 -0.88 -7.67
CA GLY A 38 -15.28 -1.57 -7.43
C GLY A 38 -15.14 -3.08 -7.19
N ASP A 39 -14.00 -3.68 -7.52
CA ASP A 39 -13.79 -5.13 -7.35
C ASP A 39 -13.45 -5.49 -5.89
N ILE A 40 -13.02 -4.50 -5.10
CA ILE A 40 -12.71 -4.69 -3.69
C ILE A 40 -14.03 -4.87 -2.91
N LYS A 41 -14.28 -6.10 -2.47
CA LYS A 41 -15.40 -6.44 -1.58
C LYS A 41 -15.13 -6.06 -0.13
N GLU A 42 -13.90 -6.27 0.33
CA GLU A 42 -13.50 -5.95 1.70
C GLU A 42 -12.18 -5.18 1.71
N LEU A 43 -12.19 -4.00 2.31
CA LEU A 43 -11.00 -3.19 2.54
C LEU A 43 -10.69 -3.16 4.03
N VAL A 44 -9.49 -3.61 4.41
CA VAL A 44 -9.02 -3.65 5.78
C VAL A 44 -7.81 -2.76 5.94
N LEU A 45 -7.83 -1.85 6.91
CA LEU A 45 -6.67 -1.07 7.33
C LEU A 45 -6.10 -1.68 8.60
N ILE A 46 -4.80 -1.95 8.60
CA ILE A 46 -4.12 -2.51 9.77
C ILE A 46 -3.90 -1.44 10.82
N ASP A 47 -4.42 -1.71 12.01
CA ASP A 47 -4.13 -0.91 13.20
C ASP A 47 -2.77 -1.33 13.80
N ALA A 48 -1.82 -0.40 13.77
CA ALA A 48 -0.54 -0.54 14.42
C ALA A 48 -0.68 -0.32 15.95
N LYS A 49 0.27 -0.81 16.74
CA LYS A 49 0.18 -0.77 18.22
C LYS A 49 0.08 0.66 18.80
N ASP A 50 0.46 1.68 18.03
CA ASP A 50 0.44 3.10 18.36
C ASP A 50 -0.75 3.86 17.74
N GLY A 51 -1.66 3.16 17.02
CA GLY A 51 -3.00 3.62 16.70
C GLY A 51 -3.14 4.76 15.68
N SER A 52 -2.06 5.32 15.14
CA SER A 52 -2.12 6.59 14.39
C SER A 52 -1.78 6.51 12.89
N GLU A 53 -1.10 5.45 12.46
CA GLU A 53 -0.56 5.32 11.10
C GLU A 53 -1.66 5.27 10.02
N HIS A 54 -2.83 4.74 10.36
CA HIS A 54 -3.95 4.55 9.43
C HIS A 54 -4.97 5.70 9.43
N MET A 55 -4.90 6.64 10.39
CA MET A 55 -5.95 7.64 10.60
C MET A 55 -6.14 8.58 9.42
N GLY A 56 -5.05 9.04 8.79
CA GLY A 56 -5.07 9.91 7.60
C GLY A 56 -5.78 9.24 6.43
N LEU A 57 -5.25 8.09 6.00
CA LEU A 57 -5.86 7.22 4.99
C LEU A 57 -7.34 6.93 5.29
N SER A 58 -7.65 6.56 6.53
CA SER A 58 -9.01 6.23 6.96
C SER A 58 -9.97 7.41 6.85
N GLY A 59 -9.54 8.62 7.21
CA GLY A 59 -10.31 9.85 7.04
C GLY A 59 -10.57 10.18 5.57
N LYS A 60 -9.53 10.09 4.73
CA LYS A 60 -9.62 10.36 3.28
C LYS A 60 -10.51 9.33 2.57
N LEU A 61 -10.40 8.05 2.90
CA LEU A 61 -11.30 7.02 2.36
C LEU A 61 -12.77 7.28 2.75
N ARG A 62 -13.04 7.69 4.00
CA ARG A 62 -14.40 8.04 4.44
C ARG A 62 -14.95 9.25 3.68
N SER A 63 -14.14 10.27 3.39
CA SER A 63 -14.60 11.43 2.61
C SER A 63 -14.95 11.07 1.17
N GLN A 64 -14.34 10.01 0.62
CA GLN A 64 -14.68 9.44 -0.67
C GLN A 64 -15.82 8.41 -0.63
N GLY A 65 -16.47 8.22 0.53
CA GLY A 65 -17.55 7.25 0.68
C GLY A 65 -17.09 5.78 0.65
N ARG A 66 -15.78 5.52 0.81
CA ARG A 66 -15.20 4.18 0.75
C ARG A 66 -15.20 3.51 2.13
N SER A 67 -16.10 2.53 2.30
CA SER A 67 -16.18 1.72 3.52
C SER A 67 -14.94 0.85 3.71
N HIS A 68 -14.47 0.76 4.95
CA HIS A 68 -13.34 -0.08 5.33
C HIS A 68 -13.43 -0.49 6.80
N ILE A 69 -12.67 -1.52 7.16
CA ILE A 69 -12.59 -2.05 8.52
C ILE A 69 -11.20 -1.74 9.06
N ILE A 70 -11.12 -1.36 10.35
CA ILE A 70 -9.84 -1.19 11.05
C ILE A 70 -9.69 -2.34 12.03
N MET A 71 -8.55 -3.03 11.99
CA MET A 71 -8.25 -4.11 12.95
C MET A 71 -6.76 -4.38 13.07
N SER A 72 -6.35 -4.94 14.20
CA SER A 72 -4.96 -5.32 14.43
C SER A 72 -4.58 -6.57 13.64
N MET A 73 -3.27 -6.74 13.40
CA MET A 73 -2.70 -7.91 12.73
C MET A 73 -3.14 -9.25 13.34
N GLY A 74 -3.26 -9.32 14.67
CA GLY A 74 -3.71 -10.53 15.37
C GLY A 74 -5.14 -10.90 15.00
N ARG A 75 -6.05 -9.91 15.01
CA ARG A 75 -7.46 -10.12 14.66
C ARG A 75 -7.66 -10.48 13.18
N ILE A 76 -6.82 -9.95 12.29
CA ILE A 76 -6.80 -10.35 10.88
C ILE A 76 -6.46 -11.83 10.77
N LYS A 77 -5.36 -12.26 11.41
CA LYS A 77 -4.94 -13.67 11.40
C LYS A 77 -6.03 -14.57 11.97
N GLU A 78 -6.64 -14.22 13.11
CA GLU A 78 -7.74 -14.99 13.70
C GLU A 78 -8.95 -15.10 12.77
N ARG A 79 -9.38 -13.97 12.18
CA ARG A 79 -10.49 -13.97 11.22
C ARG A 79 -10.15 -14.87 10.03
N LEU A 80 -8.95 -14.77 9.49
CA LEU A 80 -8.52 -15.59 8.36
C LEU A 80 -8.32 -17.06 8.74
N ILE A 81 -7.91 -17.40 9.98
CA ILE A 81 -7.88 -18.78 10.53
C ILE A 81 -9.27 -19.39 10.56
N VAL A 82 -10.24 -18.67 11.11
CA VAL A 82 -11.64 -19.13 11.22
C VAL A 82 -12.23 -19.40 9.83
N HIS A 83 -11.76 -18.68 8.82
CA HIS A 83 -12.17 -18.88 7.42
C HIS A 83 -11.23 -19.82 6.62
N GLY A 84 -10.26 -20.47 7.27
CA GLY A 84 -9.37 -21.47 6.64
C GLY A 84 -8.30 -20.92 5.68
N ARG A 85 -7.85 -19.67 5.85
CA ARG A 85 -7.02 -18.91 4.89
C ARG A 85 -5.52 -18.78 5.23
N LEU A 86 -5.05 -19.31 6.37
CA LEU A 86 -3.60 -19.29 6.66
C LEU A 86 -2.86 -20.38 5.88
N LYS A 87 -1.74 -19.98 5.25
CA LYS A 87 -0.79 -20.92 4.64
C LYS A 87 0.11 -21.48 5.75
N THR A 88 -0.11 -22.73 6.15
CA THR A 88 0.75 -23.40 7.13
C THR A 88 2.11 -23.70 6.51
N GLN A 89 3.15 -22.98 6.93
CA GLN A 89 4.53 -23.47 6.81
C GLN A 89 4.71 -24.51 7.92
N GLU A 90 4.53 -25.79 7.61
CA GLU A 90 5.19 -26.96 8.23
C GLU A 90 4.46 -28.27 7.86
N GLN A 91 5.13 -29.13 7.09
CA GLN A 91 4.92 -30.57 7.18
C GLN A 91 5.70 -31.09 8.39
N LEU A 92 5.04 -31.77 9.33
CA LEU A 92 5.49 -32.96 10.10
C LEU A 92 4.40 -33.33 11.15
N PRO A 93 4.35 -34.58 11.68
CA PRO A 93 3.19 -35.43 11.48
C PRO A 93 2.26 -35.56 12.71
N GLY A 94 0.98 -35.76 12.41
CA GLY A 94 0.09 -36.60 13.22
C GLY A 94 -0.61 -35.93 14.41
N ARG A 95 -1.90 -35.65 14.24
CA ARG A 95 -2.97 -36.18 15.12
C ARG A 95 -4.34 -35.76 14.60
N ASN A 96 -5.13 -36.76 14.20
CA ASN A 96 -6.54 -36.58 13.90
C ASN A 96 -7.30 -36.24 15.18
N HIS A 97 -8.01 -35.11 15.19
CA HIS A 97 -9.18 -34.94 16.04
C HIS A 97 -10.33 -34.36 15.22
N ARG A 98 -11.29 -35.24 14.93
CA ARG A 98 -12.61 -34.89 14.40
C ARG A 98 -13.41 -34.27 15.54
N ILE A 99 -13.89 -33.04 15.36
CA ILE A 99 -15.02 -32.54 16.14
C ILE A 99 -16.18 -32.33 15.16
N SER A 100 -17.21 -33.15 15.34
CA SER A 100 -18.49 -33.10 14.64
C SER A 100 -19.39 -32.07 15.33
N ALA A 101 -20.02 -31.19 14.56
CA ALA A 101 -21.17 -30.41 15.03
C ALA A 101 -22.18 -30.24 13.89
N PRO A 102 -23.24 -31.09 13.80
CA PRO A 102 -24.20 -31.07 12.70
C PRO A 102 -25.46 -30.26 13.06
N PHE A 103 -25.33 -28.97 13.39
CA PHE A 103 -26.52 -28.15 13.75
C PHE A 103 -26.66 -26.79 13.05
N LEU A 104 -25.65 -26.29 12.34
CA LEU A 104 -25.71 -24.95 11.73
C LEU A 104 -25.70 -24.96 10.19
N ARG A 105 -26.40 -25.91 9.56
CA ARG A 105 -26.47 -26.01 8.09
C ARG A 105 -27.87 -25.80 7.51
N ARG A 106 -28.85 -25.34 8.29
CA ARG A 106 -30.26 -25.34 7.87
C ARG A 106 -30.95 -23.98 7.79
N ILE A 107 -30.22 -22.87 7.88
CA ILE A 107 -30.80 -21.51 7.78
C ILE A 107 -30.24 -20.70 6.59
N ILE A 108 -29.18 -21.15 5.92
CA ILE A 108 -28.54 -20.38 4.84
C ILE A 108 -29.03 -20.78 3.43
N ASP A 109 -29.66 -21.95 3.27
CA ASP A 109 -29.93 -22.48 1.92
C ASP A 109 -31.22 -21.93 1.26
N ASP A 110 -32.12 -21.27 2.01
CA ASP A 110 -33.44 -20.90 1.47
C ASP A 110 -33.58 -19.42 1.02
N CYS A 111 -32.61 -18.54 1.28
CA CYS A 111 -32.71 -17.12 0.90
C CYS A 111 -31.87 -16.71 -0.33
N GLY A 112 -31.00 -17.58 -0.85
CA GLY A 112 -30.04 -17.22 -1.91
C GLY A 112 -30.55 -17.28 -3.34
N CYS A 113 -31.68 -17.95 -3.61
CA CYS A 113 -32.03 -18.37 -4.97
C CYS A 113 -32.94 -17.40 -5.74
N ILE A 114 -33.42 -16.30 -5.15
CA ILE A 114 -34.37 -15.41 -5.83
C ILE A 114 -33.69 -14.24 -6.56
N PHE A 115 -32.47 -13.83 -6.18
CA PHE A 115 -31.82 -12.64 -6.74
C PHE A 115 -30.91 -12.89 -7.95
N LYS A 116 -30.60 -14.16 -8.31
CA LYS A 116 -29.61 -14.49 -9.34
C LYS A 116 -30.07 -14.34 -10.80
N LYS A 117 -31.29 -13.85 -11.06
CA LYS A 117 -31.90 -13.86 -12.40
C LYS A 117 -32.04 -12.50 -13.10
N ILE A 118 -31.60 -11.40 -12.50
CA ILE A 118 -31.76 -10.04 -13.09
C ILE A 118 -30.49 -9.20 -12.89
N SER A 119 -29.39 -9.58 -13.52
CA SER A 119 -28.29 -8.65 -13.87
C SER A 119 -27.20 -9.43 -14.59
N GLY A 120 -27.01 -9.17 -15.89
CA GLY A 120 -25.87 -9.63 -16.67
C GLY A 120 -24.56 -8.90 -16.28
N CYS A 121 -24.22 -8.89 -15.00
CA CYS A 121 -22.94 -8.42 -14.49
C CYS A 121 -22.00 -9.63 -14.42
N LYS A 122 -20.78 -9.50 -14.96
CA LYS A 122 -19.69 -10.43 -14.66
C LYS A 122 -19.64 -10.64 -13.14
N GLU A 123 -19.56 -11.88 -12.66
CA GLU A 123 -19.28 -12.16 -11.25
C GLU A 123 -18.00 -11.37 -10.91
N ALA A 124 -18.13 -10.33 -10.09
CA ALA A 124 -16.98 -9.58 -9.62
C ALA A 124 -16.13 -10.57 -8.82
N ASP A 125 -14.86 -10.70 -9.17
CA ASP A 125 -13.93 -11.46 -8.34
C ASP A 125 -13.88 -10.74 -6.99
N ASP A 126 -14.51 -11.35 -5.98
CA ASP A 126 -14.62 -10.79 -4.64
C ASP A 126 -13.22 -10.57 -4.03
N LEU A 127 -12.59 -9.41 -4.23
CA LEU A 127 -11.22 -9.12 -3.79
C LEU A 127 -11.20 -8.59 -2.34
N VAL A 128 -10.29 -9.11 -1.52
CA VAL A 128 -9.96 -8.54 -0.21
C VAL A 128 -8.65 -7.77 -0.32
N VAL A 129 -8.66 -6.51 0.11
CA VAL A 129 -7.45 -5.67 0.17
C VAL A 129 -7.12 -5.36 1.62
N VAL A 130 -5.88 -5.64 2.03
CA VAL A 130 -5.37 -5.37 3.37
C VAL A 130 -4.24 -4.35 3.29
N VAL A 131 -4.40 -3.17 3.88
CA VAL A 131 -3.42 -2.08 3.79
C VAL A 131 -2.66 -1.93 5.10
N ARG A 132 -1.33 -1.93 5.01
CA ARG A 132 -0.43 -1.47 6.06
C ARG A 132 0.24 -0.16 5.64
N MET A 133 -0.21 0.95 6.22
CA MET A 133 0.50 2.23 6.12
C MET A 133 1.76 2.21 6.98
N GLN A 134 2.85 2.75 6.44
CA GLN A 134 4.09 2.97 7.17
C GLN A 134 4.16 4.38 7.75
N ARG A 135 5.03 4.59 8.74
CA ARG A 135 5.30 5.92 9.31
C ARG A 135 5.96 6.85 8.31
N ILE A 136 5.71 8.14 8.47
CA ILE A 136 6.47 9.15 7.74
C ILE A 136 7.93 9.17 8.19
N GLY A 137 8.84 9.52 7.28
CA GLY A 137 10.24 9.73 7.62
C GLY A 137 11.07 8.46 7.81
N LEU A 138 10.53 7.26 7.58
CA LEU A 138 11.34 6.03 7.68
C LEU A 138 12.57 6.04 6.75
N HIS A 139 12.54 6.81 5.66
CA HIS A 139 13.68 6.99 4.76
C HIS A 139 14.88 7.74 5.40
N SER A 140 14.70 8.40 6.56
CA SER A 140 15.81 9.02 7.28
C SER A 140 16.72 7.98 7.95
N ASP A 141 16.24 6.73 8.11
CA ASP A 141 16.99 5.59 8.61
C ASP A 141 16.74 4.36 7.70
N LEU A 142 17.66 4.16 6.77
CA LEU A 142 17.57 3.15 5.72
C LEU A 142 17.52 1.71 6.26
N GLU A 143 18.21 1.43 7.36
CA GLU A 143 18.20 0.12 8.02
C GLU A 143 16.85 -0.11 8.72
N HIS A 144 16.34 0.91 9.40
CA HIS A 144 15.03 0.84 10.02
C HIS A 144 13.91 0.67 8.98
N LEU A 145 13.99 1.39 7.85
CA LEU A 145 13.06 1.22 6.72
C LEU A 145 13.07 -0.22 6.20
N LYS A 146 14.26 -0.76 5.90
CA LYS A 146 14.40 -2.13 5.40
C LYS A 146 13.84 -3.14 6.40
N GLY A 147 14.20 -3.02 7.68
CA GLY A 147 13.70 -3.90 8.75
C GLY A 147 12.18 -3.86 8.89
N ALA A 148 11.59 -2.67 8.90
CA ALA A 148 10.14 -2.48 9.03
C ALA A 148 9.38 -3.08 7.83
N VAL A 149 9.84 -2.84 6.60
CA VAL A 149 9.19 -3.38 5.39
C VAL A 149 9.33 -4.90 5.34
N SER A 150 10.53 -5.44 5.60
CA SER A 150 10.77 -6.90 5.61
C SER A 150 9.93 -7.64 6.65
N GLU A 151 9.76 -7.07 7.85
CA GLU A 151 8.91 -7.67 8.89
C GLU A 151 7.44 -7.66 8.46
N ASN A 152 6.96 -6.56 7.88
CA ASN A 152 5.60 -6.50 7.35
C ASN A 152 5.38 -7.52 6.21
N ILE A 153 6.35 -7.68 5.31
CA ILE A 153 6.30 -8.72 4.26
C ILE A 153 6.18 -10.12 4.88
N ARG A 154 7.03 -10.45 5.86
CA ARG A 154 6.98 -11.74 6.55
C ARG A 154 5.60 -11.97 7.19
N GLN A 155 5.07 -10.99 7.91
CA GLN A 155 3.78 -11.15 8.58
C GLN A 155 2.60 -11.26 7.61
N LEU A 156 2.54 -10.41 6.59
CA LEU A 156 1.43 -10.36 5.63
C LEU A 156 1.41 -11.56 4.69
N SER A 157 2.59 -12.11 4.34
CA SER A 157 2.69 -13.25 3.43
C SER A 157 2.01 -14.51 3.96
N THR A 158 1.87 -14.63 5.29
CA THR A 158 1.22 -15.79 5.95
C THR A 158 -0.24 -16.00 5.56
N PHE A 159 -0.90 -14.96 5.06
CA PHE A 159 -2.33 -14.98 4.72
C PHE A 159 -2.69 -14.32 3.39
N SER A 160 -1.73 -13.70 2.72
CA SER A 160 -1.97 -13.01 1.46
C SER A 160 -1.71 -13.93 0.27
N ASP A 161 -2.43 -13.67 -0.82
CA ASP A 161 -2.19 -14.30 -2.12
C ASP A 161 -1.18 -13.51 -2.94
N GLY A 162 -0.94 -12.25 -2.57
CA GLY A 162 0.14 -11.41 -3.08
C GLY A 162 0.30 -10.15 -2.22
N ILE A 163 1.49 -9.54 -2.29
CA ILE A 163 1.78 -8.28 -1.58
C ILE A 163 2.24 -7.25 -2.61
N LEU A 164 1.54 -6.12 -2.70
CA LEU A 164 2.03 -4.93 -3.40
C LEU A 164 2.83 -4.06 -2.43
N VAL A 165 4.13 -3.95 -2.67
CA VAL A 165 5.00 -2.98 -1.99
C VAL A 165 4.84 -1.65 -2.72
N PHE A 166 3.99 -0.80 -2.15
CA PHE A 166 3.63 0.53 -2.64
C PHE A 166 4.67 1.55 -2.12
N TYR A 167 5.90 1.32 -2.54
CA TYR A 167 7.13 2.01 -2.13
C TYR A 167 8.12 2.00 -3.29
N GLY A 168 8.93 3.05 -3.42
CA GLY A 168 10.12 3.03 -4.27
C GLY A 168 11.29 2.27 -3.62
N LYS A 169 12.45 2.25 -4.27
CA LYS A 169 13.69 1.67 -3.74
C LYS A 169 14.25 2.44 -2.54
N CYS A 170 14.01 3.76 -2.49
CA CYS A 170 14.44 4.72 -1.46
C CYS A 170 15.92 4.57 -1.07
N GLY A 171 16.83 5.04 -1.92
CA GLY A 171 18.27 4.90 -1.69
C GLY A 171 18.78 3.46 -1.79
N ASN A 172 18.09 2.63 -2.58
CA ASN A 172 18.34 1.20 -2.77
C ASN A 172 18.15 0.29 -1.54
N SER A 173 17.68 0.82 -0.41
CA SER A 173 17.41 0.02 0.80
C SER A 173 16.40 -1.10 0.58
N LEU A 174 15.44 -0.88 -0.33
CA LEU A 174 14.39 -1.83 -0.69
C LEU A 174 14.63 -2.56 -2.02
N ALA A 175 15.81 -2.38 -2.66
CA ALA A 175 16.13 -3.02 -3.94
C ALA A 175 16.28 -4.55 -3.82
N GLY A 176 16.71 -5.04 -2.65
CA GLY A 176 16.97 -6.45 -2.40
C GLY A 176 15.78 -7.28 -1.91
N LEU A 177 14.59 -6.68 -1.71
CA LEU A 177 13.44 -7.37 -1.09
C LEU A 177 13.00 -8.65 -1.82
N GLU A 178 13.23 -8.71 -3.13
CA GLU A 178 12.90 -9.87 -3.98
C GLU A 178 13.85 -11.05 -3.74
N ASN A 179 15.04 -10.76 -3.22
CA ASN A 179 16.13 -11.71 -3.03
C ASN A 179 16.35 -12.06 -1.54
N GLU A 180 15.49 -11.57 -0.64
CA GLU A 180 15.63 -11.86 0.79
C GLU A 180 15.46 -13.37 1.05
N PRO A 181 16.41 -14.00 1.78
CA PRO A 181 16.39 -15.45 1.99
C PRO A 181 15.19 -15.85 2.87
N GLY A 182 14.22 -16.49 2.22
CA GLY A 182 13.02 -17.03 2.84
C GLY A 182 12.00 -17.40 1.78
N ASN A 183 11.45 -18.60 1.85
CA ASN A 183 10.42 -19.03 0.92
C ASN A 183 9.13 -18.25 1.24
N LEU A 184 8.96 -17.08 0.62
CA LEU A 184 7.77 -16.24 0.80
C LEU A 184 6.54 -17.05 0.34
N ALA A 185 5.47 -17.01 1.13
CA ALA A 185 4.26 -17.78 0.85
C ALA A 185 3.38 -17.16 -0.26
N CYS A 186 3.78 -16.00 -0.80
CA CYS A 186 3.11 -15.31 -1.88
C CYS A 186 4.09 -14.45 -2.70
N PRO A 187 3.77 -14.16 -3.97
CA PRO A 187 4.53 -13.22 -4.79
C PRO A 187 4.52 -11.80 -4.23
N LEU A 188 5.59 -11.06 -4.52
CA LEU A 188 5.68 -9.62 -4.31
C LEU A 188 5.47 -8.88 -5.63
N TYR A 189 4.75 -7.77 -5.56
CA TYR A 189 4.57 -6.80 -6.65
C TYR A 189 5.11 -5.45 -6.21
N PHE A 190 5.55 -4.65 -7.17
CA PHE A 190 6.24 -3.39 -6.87
C PHE A 190 5.83 -2.29 -7.83
N LEU A 191 6.09 -1.05 -7.43
CA LEU A 191 6.00 0.11 -8.30
C LEU A 191 7.16 0.08 -9.31
N THR A 192 6.80 0.14 -10.59
CA THR A 192 7.74 0.17 -11.72
C THR A 192 7.38 1.30 -12.67
N ASP A 193 8.37 1.85 -13.38
CA ASP A 193 8.16 2.86 -14.40
C ASP A 193 7.61 2.26 -15.72
N GLY A 194 7.58 3.07 -16.78
CA GLY A 194 7.10 2.65 -18.10
C GLY A 194 7.96 1.56 -18.76
N MET A 195 9.22 1.43 -18.34
CA MET A 195 10.17 0.43 -18.85
C MET A 195 10.17 -0.85 -18.01
N GLY A 196 9.40 -0.89 -16.92
CA GLY A 196 9.34 -2.02 -16.01
C GLY A 196 10.44 -2.00 -14.95
N GLU A 197 11.25 -0.94 -14.88
CA GLU A 197 12.27 -0.79 -13.85
C GLU A 197 11.63 -0.34 -12.54
N ARG A 198 12.17 -0.83 -11.42
CA ARG A 198 11.70 -0.45 -10.07
C ARG A 198 11.85 1.05 -9.87
N ILE A 199 10.78 1.69 -9.40
CA ILE A 199 10.76 3.13 -9.12
C ILE A 199 11.77 3.46 -8.02
N ASP A 200 12.51 4.56 -8.20
CA ASP A 200 13.52 5.04 -7.27
C ASP A 200 12.93 5.45 -5.92
N ASP A 201 11.92 6.31 -5.91
CA ASP A 201 11.25 6.76 -4.69
C ASP A 201 9.81 7.26 -4.93
N CYS A 202 9.19 7.83 -3.90
CA CYS A 202 7.82 8.34 -3.99
C CYS A 202 7.72 9.62 -4.82
N ILE A 203 8.80 10.40 -4.95
CA ILE A 203 8.85 11.58 -5.81
C ILE A 203 8.91 11.16 -7.27
N ALA A 204 9.76 10.18 -7.60
CA ALA A 204 9.79 9.57 -8.93
C ALA A 204 8.42 8.96 -9.32
N THR A 205 7.72 8.37 -8.35
CA THR A 205 6.34 7.89 -8.54
C THR A 205 5.41 9.04 -8.95
N ALA A 206 5.42 10.15 -8.21
CA ALA A 206 4.56 11.30 -8.44
C ALA A 206 4.87 12.03 -9.76
N LEU A 207 6.14 12.08 -10.17
CA LEU A 207 6.59 12.65 -11.46
C LEU A 207 6.32 11.72 -12.66
N GLY A 208 5.79 10.52 -12.43
CA GLY A 208 5.37 9.60 -13.48
C GLY A 208 6.43 8.58 -13.92
N GLY A 209 7.57 8.49 -13.24
CA GLY A 209 8.61 7.48 -13.50
C GLY A 209 10.03 7.99 -13.29
N ASN A 210 10.99 7.06 -13.35
CA ASN A 210 12.42 7.35 -13.14
C ASN A 210 12.97 8.32 -14.19
N GLU A 211 12.63 8.15 -15.48
CA GLU A 211 13.12 9.06 -16.54
C GLU A 211 12.70 10.51 -16.32
N ASN A 212 11.44 10.74 -15.93
CA ASN A 212 10.95 12.08 -15.61
C ASN A 212 11.62 12.63 -14.36
N TYR A 213 11.90 11.78 -13.37
CA TYR A 213 12.60 12.17 -12.16
C TYR A 213 14.04 12.62 -12.47
N ASP A 214 14.80 11.82 -13.21
CA ASP A 214 16.17 12.14 -13.60
C ASP A 214 16.24 13.45 -14.42
N ARG A 215 15.33 13.61 -15.37
CA ARG A 215 15.20 14.85 -16.15
C ARG A 215 14.92 16.05 -15.24
N THR A 216 13.98 15.90 -14.31
CA THR A 216 13.61 16.96 -13.37
C THR A 216 14.80 17.34 -12.48
N LEU A 217 15.53 16.38 -11.94
CA LEU A 217 16.73 16.64 -11.13
C LEU A 217 17.83 17.35 -11.94
N ALA A 218 18.00 16.99 -13.22
CA ALA A 218 18.98 17.63 -14.10
C ALA A 218 18.60 19.06 -14.48
N GLU A 219 17.31 19.34 -14.72
CA GLU A 219 16.77 20.65 -15.12
C GLU A 219 16.62 21.60 -13.93
N HIS A 220 16.39 21.08 -12.73
CA HIS A 220 16.05 21.85 -11.53
C HIS A 220 17.05 21.65 -10.38
N GLN A 221 18.34 21.85 -10.65
CA GLN A 221 19.43 21.67 -9.68
C GLN A 221 19.39 22.67 -8.51
N ASP A 222 18.67 23.78 -8.66
CA ASP A 222 18.48 24.82 -7.65
C ASP A 222 17.23 24.61 -6.78
N VAL A 223 16.49 23.51 -6.99
CA VAL A 223 15.35 23.11 -6.15
C VAL A 223 15.84 22.36 -4.91
N ALA A 224 15.47 22.89 -3.74
CA ALA A 224 15.72 22.28 -2.45
C ALA A 224 14.91 21.01 -2.22
N VAL A 225 13.61 21.06 -2.55
CA VAL A 225 12.62 20.04 -2.20
C VAL A 225 11.56 19.94 -3.29
N PHE A 226 11.22 18.70 -3.64
CA PHE A 226 10.08 18.35 -4.48
C PHE A 226 8.91 17.89 -3.59
N MET A 227 7.84 18.67 -3.57
CA MET A 227 6.71 18.48 -2.66
C MET A 227 5.53 17.83 -3.35
N THR A 228 5.16 16.64 -2.87
CA THR A 228 3.82 16.07 -3.07
C THR A 228 2.86 16.60 -2.00
N PRO A 229 1.53 16.44 -2.15
CA PRO A 229 0.56 16.84 -1.12
C PRO A 229 0.89 16.29 0.27
N MET A 230 1.23 15.00 0.34
CA MET A 230 1.62 14.35 1.59
C MET A 230 2.97 14.83 2.13
N TRP A 231 3.89 15.31 1.28
CA TRP A 231 5.13 15.93 1.75
C TRP A 231 4.83 17.26 2.42
N ALA A 232 4.12 18.15 1.71
CA ALA A 232 3.79 19.48 2.17
C ALA A 232 2.96 19.44 3.48
N ALA A 233 1.95 18.58 3.58
CA ALA A 233 1.14 18.48 4.80
C ALA A 233 1.94 18.07 6.05
N ASN A 234 3.13 17.51 5.87
CA ASN A 234 3.95 17.01 6.95
C ASN A 234 5.33 17.67 7.02
N TRP A 235 5.55 18.79 6.32
CA TRP A 235 6.89 19.40 6.21
C TRP A 235 7.51 19.74 7.58
N ARG A 236 6.67 20.12 8.55
CA ARG A 236 7.01 20.37 9.97
C ARG A 236 7.29 19.12 10.81
N ILE A 237 6.91 17.95 10.31
CA ILE A 237 7.24 16.68 10.99
C ILE A 237 8.54 16.15 10.41
N THR A 238 8.72 16.31 9.09
CA THR A 238 9.93 15.88 8.36
C THR A 238 11.16 16.75 8.64
N ASP A 239 11.00 18.00 9.05
CA ASP A 239 12.10 18.85 9.55
C ASP A 239 12.49 18.56 11.01
N GLY A 240 11.74 17.67 11.69
CA GLY A 240 11.92 17.34 13.09
C GLY A 240 11.37 18.36 14.09
N SER A 241 10.51 19.30 13.69
CA SER A 241 9.83 20.28 14.57
C SER A 241 8.64 19.68 15.34
N SER A 242 8.88 18.49 15.92
CA SER A 242 8.17 18.05 17.11
C SER A 242 8.38 19.11 18.21
N LYS A 243 7.29 19.58 18.82
CA LYS A 243 7.17 20.75 19.74
C LYS A 243 8.07 20.76 21.00
N SER A 244 9.12 19.93 21.09
CA SER A 244 10.03 19.84 22.23
C SER A 244 11.46 20.35 21.98
N ALA A 245 11.84 20.83 20.78
CA ALA A 245 13.20 21.32 20.52
C ALA A 245 13.30 22.45 19.45
N GLY A 246 12.24 23.24 19.28
CA GLY A 246 11.94 24.00 18.06
C GLY A 246 12.63 25.35 17.81
N LEU A 247 13.94 25.51 17.98
CA LEU A 247 14.64 26.73 17.52
C LEU A 247 15.98 26.50 16.81
N ASP A 248 16.71 25.42 17.12
CA ASP A 248 18.06 25.22 16.56
C ASP A 248 18.05 24.65 15.12
N LYS A 249 17.14 23.72 14.80
CA LYS A 249 17.22 22.96 13.53
C LYS A 249 16.66 23.66 12.29
N SER A 250 15.71 24.58 12.45
CA SER A 250 15.27 25.44 11.33
C SER A 250 16.43 26.28 10.80
N ARG A 251 17.32 26.71 11.70
CA ARG A 251 18.54 27.46 11.35
C ARG A 251 19.56 26.57 10.66
N ASP A 252 19.65 25.29 11.02
CA ASP A 252 20.51 24.30 10.34
C ASP A 252 20.05 24.04 8.91
N MET A 253 18.74 23.85 8.69
CA MET A 253 18.18 23.70 7.35
C MET A 253 18.38 24.98 6.53
N GLU A 254 18.07 26.15 7.09
CA GLU A 254 18.29 27.44 6.43
C GLU A 254 19.78 27.64 6.05
N ALA A 255 20.70 27.31 6.95
CA ALA A 255 22.14 27.39 6.69
C ALA A 255 22.59 26.39 5.61
N MET A 256 22.04 25.17 5.62
CA MET A 256 22.30 24.15 4.60
C MET A 256 21.79 24.59 3.22
N LEU A 257 20.57 25.13 3.14
CA LEU A 257 19.96 25.62 1.91
C LEU A 257 20.79 26.75 1.30
N LYS A 258 21.18 27.74 2.12
CA LYS A 258 22.05 28.84 1.70
C LYS A 258 23.44 28.37 1.28
N GLY A 259 24.01 27.39 1.98
CA GLY A 259 25.32 26.82 1.66
C GLY A 259 25.37 26.06 0.33
N LEU A 260 24.24 25.44 -0.05
CA LEU A 260 24.11 24.64 -1.27
C LEU A 260 23.50 25.41 -2.46
N LYS A 261 23.25 26.73 -2.29
CA LYS A 261 22.65 27.62 -3.31
C LYS A 261 21.27 27.16 -3.81
N PHE A 262 20.51 26.48 -2.97
CA PHE A 262 19.11 26.22 -3.31
C PHE A 262 18.33 27.52 -3.22
N SER A 263 17.52 27.78 -4.24
CA SER A 263 16.69 28.99 -4.35
C SER A 263 15.23 28.68 -4.58
N LYS A 264 14.87 27.41 -4.81
CA LYS A 264 13.51 27.01 -5.20
C LYS A 264 12.94 25.86 -4.37
N VAL A 265 11.62 25.80 -4.34
CA VAL A 265 10.82 24.65 -3.94
C VAL A 265 9.88 24.28 -5.09
N ALA A 266 9.77 22.99 -5.40
CA ALA A 266 8.91 22.51 -6.46
C ALA A 266 7.63 21.89 -5.91
N ARG A 267 6.48 22.40 -6.34
CA ARG A 267 5.18 21.77 -6.13
C ARG A 267 4.91 20.76 -7.25
N ILE A 268 4.62 19.51 -6.90
CA ILE A 268 4.23 18.49 -7.87
C ILE A 268 2.72 18.36 -7.90
N ASP A 269 2.12 18.76 -9.01
CA ASP A 269 0.68 18.62 -9.24
C ASP A 269 0.34 17.21 -9.71
N THR A 270 -0.19 16.37 -8.81
CA THR A 270 -0.66 15.02 -9.16
C THR A 270 -2.12 14.98 -9.63
N GLY A 271 -2.82 16.12 -9.63
CA GLY A 271 -4.25 16.22 -9.87
C GLY A 271 -5.12 15.67 -8.74
N LEU A 272 -4.53 15.32 -7.59
CA LEU A 272 -5.24 14.83 -6.40
C LEU A 272 -5.56 16.00 -5.46
N CYS A 273 -6.75 15.97 -4.85
CA CYS A 273 -7.26 17.03 -3.99
C CYS A 273 -7.70 16.52 -2.60
N PHE A 274 -7.05 15.47 -2.10
CA PHE A 274 -7.35 14.91 -0.76
C PHE A 274 -6.70 15.70 0.38
N GLU A 275 -5.76 16.58 0.06
CA GLU A 275 -5.06 17.44 0.99
C GLU A 275 -5.42 18.91 0.73
N PRO A 276 -6.41 19.47 1.44
CA PRO A 276 -6.93 20.81 1.13
C PRO A 276 -5.90 21.92 1.40
N GLY A 277 -4.94 21.69 2.29
CA GLY A 277 -3.90 22.67 2.62
C GLY A 277 -2.64 22.57 1.77
N PHE A 278 -2.66 21.86 0.63
CA PHE A 278 -1.43 21.63 -0.14
C PHE A 278 -0.75 22.93 -0.57
N GLU A 279 -1.47 23.84 -1.23
CA GLU A 279 -0.92 25.15 -1.66
C GLU A 279 -0.37 25.94 -0.46
N ASP A 280 -1.21 26.13 0.57
CA ASP A 280 -0.85 26.90 1.75
C ASP A 280 0.41 26.35 2.43
N ASN A 281 0.55 25.03 2.51
CA ASN A 281 1.73 24.38 3.10
C ASN A 281 3.00 24.57 2.25
N VAL A 282 2.88 24.58 0.93
CA VAL A 282 4.02 24.86 0.04
C VAL A 282 4.44 26.31 0.17
N ASP A 283 3.49 27.24 0.16
CA ASP A 283 3.76 28.68 0.28
C ASP A 283 4.37 29.04 1.64
N ASP A 284 3.89 28.41 2.71
CA ASP A 284 4.41 28.54 4.06
C ASP A 284 5.84 28.00 4.20
N PHE A 285 6.16 26.86 3.57
CA PHE A 285 7.55 26.38 3.50
C PHE A 285 8.43 27.34 2.69
N ALA A 286 7.96 27.76 1.50
CA ALA A 286 8.68 28.67 0.63
C ALA A 286 9.03 29.99 1.34
N GLY A 287 8.04 30.59 2.02
CA GLY A 287 8.22 31.81 2.80
C GLY A 287 9.10 31.62 4.03
N THR A 288 9.06 30.45 4.68
CA THR A 288 9.91 30.14 5.84
C THR A 288 11.40 30.12 5.47
N PHE A 289 11.74 29.63 4.28
CA PHE A 289 13.12 29.44 3.83
C PHE A 289 13.58 30.41 2.73
N ASP A 290 12.76 31.42 2.40
CA ASP A 290 13.03 32.41 1.35
C ASP A 290 13.33 31.77 -0.02
N LEU A 291 12.45 30.83 -0.43
CA LEU A 291 12.54 30.07 -1.68
C LEU A 291 11.47 30.51 -2.69
N GLU A 292 11.83 30.50 -3.97
CA GLU A 292 10.89 30.66 -5.08
C GLU A 292 10.11 29.36 -5.33
N ARG A 293 8.78 29.46 -5.47
CA ARG A 293 7.93 28.32 -5.81
C ARG A 293 7.93 28.09 -7.33
N ILE A 294 8.14 26.83 -7.74
CA ILE A 294 7.91 26.39 -9.12
C ILE A 294 6.84 25.29 -9.17
N GLU A 295 6.19 25.17 -10.33
CA GLU A 295 5.17 24.16 -10.60
C GLU A 295 5.71 23.07 -11.50
N LEU A 296 5.54 21.81 -11.09
CA LEU A 296 5.85 20.63 -11.86
C LEU A 296 4.60 19.79 -12.07
N SER A 297 4.46 19.24 -13.27
CA SER A 297 3.40 18.27 -13.56
C SER A 297 3.76 16.89 -13.04
N GLY A 298 2.84 16.27 -12.32
CA GLY A 298 2.90 14.88 -11.90
C GLY A 298 1.63 14.12 -12.29
N GLY A 299 1.39 12.99 -11.63
CA GLY A 299 0.14 12.24 -11.81
C GLY A 299 0.13 10.85 -11.18
N THR A 300 -0.94 10.11 -11.46
CA THR A 300 -1.19 8.77 -10.88
C THR A 300 -0.84 7.62 -11.80
N ALA A 301 -0.31 7.87 -13.00
CA ALA A 301 -0.13 6.85 -14.04
C ALA A 301 0.70 5.63 -13.58
N VAL A 302 1.75 5.86 -12.78
CA VAL A 302 2.58 4.78 -12.21
C VAL A 302 1.76 3.91 -11.28
N VAL A 303 1.08 4.51 -10.30
CA VAL A 303 0.31 3.78 -9.30
C VAL A 303 -0.89 3.06 -9.91
N ASP A 304 -1.56 3.68 -10.88
CA ASP A 304 -2.69 3.09 -11.62
C ASP A 304 -2.26 1.86 -12.40
N ARG A 305 -1.13 1.93 -13.10
CA ARG A 305 -0.58 0.80 -13.85
C ARG A 305 -0.16 -0.33 -12.93
N CYS A 306 0.66 -0.05 -11.91
CA CYS A 306 1.24 -1.08 -11.05
C CYS A 306 0.18 -1.76 -10.18
N TYR A 307 -0.79 -1.01 -9.65
CA TYR A 307 -1.89 -1.60 -8.89
C TYR A 307 -2.74 -2.54 -9.75
N ARG A 308 -3.12 -2.10 -10.96
CA ARG A 308 -3.87 -2.93 -11.92
C ARG A 308 -3.11 -4.21 -12.27
N GLN A 309 -1.82 -4.10 -12.60
CA GLN A 309 -0.99 -5.25 -12.93
C GLN A 309 -0.86 -6.24 -11.75
N ALA A 310 -0.71 -5.74 -10.52
CA ALA A 310 -0.66 -6.57 -9.33
C ALA A 310 -1.98 -7.33 -9.14
N LYS A 311 -3.12 -6.64 -9.28
CA LYS A 311 -4.46 -7.25 -9.20
C LYS A 311 -4.66 -8.31 -10.28
N ASP A 312 -4.38 -7.99 -11.54
CA ASP A 312 -4.59 -8.91 -12.66
C ASP A 312 -3.76 -10.20 -12.49
N ARG A 313 -2.48 -10.08 -12.08
CA ARG A 313 -1.62 -11.24 -11.83
C ARG A 313 -2.11 -12.09 -10.66
N LEU A 314 -2.59 -11.46 -9.60
CA LEU A 314 -3.16 -12.13 -8.41
C LEU A 314 -4.40 -12.94 -8.78
N LEU A 315 -5.31 -12.36 -9.57
CA LEU A 315 -6.54 -13.03 -10.02
C LEU A 315 -6.25 -14.18 -10.99
N GLN A 316 -5.30 -14.00 -11.92
CA GLN A 316 -4.85 -15.07 -12.82
C GLN A 316 -4.25 -16.27 -12.07
N THR A 317 -3.41 -16.02 -11.05
CA THR A 317 -2.79 -17.08 -10.23
C THR A 317 -3.85 -17.84 -9.42
N SER A 318 -4.87 -17.13 -8.94
CA SER A 318 -5.98 -17.71 -8.20
C SER A 318 -6.86 -18.60 -9.07
N ALA A 319 -7.12 -18.18 -10.33
CA ALA A 319 -7.87 -18.97 -11.30
C ALA A 319 -7.12 -20.25 -11.73
N ALA A 320 -5.81 -20.17 -11.96
CA ALA A 320 -5.00 -21.33 -12.33
C ALA A 320 -4.93 -22.39 -11.21
N SER A 321 -4.90 -21.95 -9.95
CA SER A 321 -4.88 -22.84 -8.77
C SER A 321 -6.22 -23.54 -8.49
N ALA A 322 -7.31 -23.12 -9.15
CA ALA A 322 -8.64 -23.72 -9.00
C ALA A 322 -8.95 -24.78 -10.08
N GLN A 323 -8.14 -24.86 -11.13
CA GLN A 323 -8.33 -25.78 -12.26
C GLN A 323 -7.44 -27.03 -12.24
N GLY A 324 -6.47 -27.11 -11.33
CA GLY A 324 -5.55 -28.25 -11.15
C GLY A 324 -5.73 -28.93 -9.80
#